data_AF-A0A381XIA5-F1
#
_entry.id   AF-A0A381XIA5-F1
#
_cell.length_a   1.000
_cell.length_b   1.000
_cell.length_c   1.000
_cell.angle_alpha   90.00
_cell.angle_beta   90.00
_cell.angle_gamma   90.00
#
_symmetry.space_group_name_H-M   'P 1'
#
loop_
_entity.id
_entity.type
_entity.pdbx_description
1 polymer ?
#
loop_
_entity_poly.entity_id
_entity_poly.type
_entity_poly.pdbx_seq_one_letter_code
_entity_poly.pdbx_strand_id
1 'polypeptide(L)'
;LNSETKKLELKAVFEVEGKVKTFYGHQLHHLQPAYATTVHKSQGSEFDHLALILPELSIDPIIGKPEPGRMRNIMSREMLYTALTRAKNSVLILGEKIVLETAALNKEKRYSGLGSLIRSKMS
;
A
#
# COMPACT_ATOMS: atom_id res chain seq x y z
N LEU A 1 27.59 0.26 24.59
CA LEU A 1 28.43 1.47 24.45
C LEU A 1 28.78 1.67 22.98
N ASN A 2 28.67 2.89 22.47
CA ASN A 2 29.29 3.25 21.19
C ASN A 2 30.82 3.23 21.40
N SER A 3 31.55 2.52 20.53
CA SER A 3 33.01 2.35 20.62
C SER A 3 33.79 3.65 20.36
N GLU A 4 33.20 4.60 19.64
CA GLU A 4 33.80 5.88 19.28
C GLU A 4 33.46 6.97 20.29
N THR A 5 32.20 7.07 20.72
CA THR A 5 31.75 8.14 21.63
C THR A 5 31.78 7.75 23.11
N LYS A 6 31.98 6.47 23.42
CA LYS A 6 31.88 5.86 24.77
C LYS A 6 30.56 6.13 25.51
N LYS A 7 29.53 6.62 24.81
CA LYS A 7 28.20 6.88 25.37
C LYS A 7 27.25 5.70 25.16
N LEU A 8 26.20 5.64 25.98
CA LEU A 8 25.06 4.77 25.73
C LEU A 8 24.22 5.41 24.63
N GLU A 9 24.02 4.71 23.52
CA GLU A 9 23.27 5.21 22.37
C GLU A 9 22.26 4.16 21.91
N LEU A 10 21.07 4.61 21.54
CA LEU A 10 20.02 3.77 20.96
C LEU A 10 20.44 3.31 19.56
N LYS A 11 20.16 2.05 19.26
CA LYS A 11 20.37 1.45 17.94
C LYS A 11 19.07 0.87 17.43
N ALA A 12 18.81 1.04 16.14
CA ALA A 12 17.78 0.28 15.45
C ALA A 12 18.34 -1.08 15.03
N VAL A 13 17.46 -2.08 15.01
CA VAL A 13 17.79 -3.46 14.66
C VAL A 13 16.95 -3.86 13.46
N PHE A 14 17.61 -4.37 12.41
CA PHE A 14 16.95 -4.84 11.20
C PHE A 14 17.48 -6.22 10.82
N GLU A 15 16.60 -7.05 10.27
CA GLU A 15 17.00 -8.27 9.59
C GLU A 15 17.37 -7.93 8.14
N VAL A 16 18.57 -8.34 7.72
CA VAL A 16 19.10 -8.13 6.37
C VAL A 16 19.71 -9.44 5.92
N GLU A 17 19.12 -10.07 4.90
CA GLU A 17 19.58 -11.35 4.33
C GLU A 17 19.72 -12.45 5.40
N GLY A 18 18.74 -12.55 6.31
CA GLY A 18 18.73 -13.52 7.40
C GLY A 18 19.71 -13.23 8.54
N LYS A 19 20.37 -12.06 8.53
CA LYS A 19 21.28 -11.63 9.60
C LYS A 19 20.76 -10.38 10.28
N VAL A 20 20.86 -10.35 11.60
CA VAL A 20 20.53 -9.18 12.40
C VAL A 20 21.66 -8.16 12.28
N LYS A 21 21.35 -6.96 11.79
CA LYS A 21 22.26 -5.81 11.70
C LYS A 21 21.74 -4.68 12.57
N THR A 22 22.66 -3.92 13.17
CA THR A 22 22.32 -2.77 14.02
C THR A 22 22.81 -1.47 13.40
N PHE A 23 22.01 -0.41 13.51
CA PHE A 23 22.29 0.90 12.94
C PHE A 23 22.10 1.99 14.00
N TYR A 24 22.98 2.99 14.00
CA TYR A 24 22.83 4.18 14.83
C TYR A 24 21.76 5.12 14.27
N GLY A 25 21.18 5.97 15.12
CA GLY A 25 20.11 6.90 14.71
C GLY A 25 20.48 7.81 13.54
N HIS A 26 21.73 8.28 13.46
CA HIS A 26 22.23 9.10 12.36
C HIS A 26 22.35 8.34 11.02
N GLN A 27 22.21 7.01 11.01
CA GLN A 27 22.20 6.24 9.77
C GLN A 27 20.78 6.10 9.20
N LEU A 28 19.75 6.55 9.94
CA LEU A 28 18.35 6.34 9.62
C LEU A 28 17.67 7.58 9.00
N HIS A 29 18.43 8.60 8.60
CA HIS A 29 17.89 9.90 8.14
C HIS A 29 16.93 9.83 6.94
N HIS A 30 17.01 8.77 6.14
CA HIS A 30 16.13 8.57 4.98
C HIS A 30 14.94 7.64 5.25
N LEU A 31 14.79 7.14 6.47
CA LEU A 31 13.70 6.25 6.85
C LEU A 31 12.51 7.04 7.40
N GLN A 32 11.32 6.50 7.17
CA GLN A 32 10.07 6.99 7.75
C GLN A 32 9.45 5.89 8.60
N PRO A 33 8.69 6.23 9.66
CA PRO A 33 7.92 5.25 10.41
C PRO A 33 6.95 4.49 9.48
N ALA A 34 6.83 3.17 9.68
CA ALA A 34 6.03 2.29 8.84
C ALA A 34 4.88 1.61 9.62
N TYR A 35 4.31 2.30 10.62
CA TYR A 35 3.17 1.78 11.41
C TYR A 35 1.95 1.48 10.53
N ALA A 36 1.75 2.29 9.50
CA ALA A 36 0.82 2.03 8.41
C ALA A 36 1.55 2.31 7.10
N THR A 37 1.23 1.54 6.06
CA THR A 37 1.84 1.68 4.74
C THR A 37 0.77 1.64 3.66
N THR A 38 1.11 2.07 2.46
CA THR A 38 0.21 1.96 1.32
C THR A 38 0.28 0.55 0.73
N VAL A 39 -0.82 0.10 0.13
CA VAL A 39 -0.88 -1.20 -0.56
C VAL A 39 0.27 -1.32 -1.59
N HIS A 40 0.55 -0.24 -2.33
CA HIS A 40 1.66 -0.16 -3.28
C HIS A 40 3.03 -0.44 -2.64
N LYS A 41 3.32 0.16 -1.47
CA LYS A 41 4.61 -0.05 -0.77
C LYS A 41 4.73 -1.45 -0.16
N SER A 42 3.62 -2.16 0.05
CA SER A 42 3.59 -3.53 0.56
C SER A 42 3.71 -4.62 -0.51
N GLN A 43 3.90 -4.27 -1.79
CA GLN A 43 4.01 -5.25 -2.86
C GLN A 43 5.18 -6.21 -2.62
N GLY A 44 4.91 -7.52 -2.66
CA GLY A 44 5.89 -8.57 -2.40
C GLY A 44 6.07 -8.94 -0.91
N SER A 45 5.46 -8.20 0.01
CA SER A 45 5.35 -8.59 1.42
C SER A 45 4.08 -9.40 1.68
N GLU A 46 4.00 -10.10 2.82
CA GLU A 46 2.80 -10.76 3.32
C GLU A 46 2.74 -10.66 4.85
N PHE A 47 1.53 -10.67 5.41
CA PHE A 47 1.29 -10.47 6.84
C PHE A 47 0.29 -11.51 7.35
N ASP A 48 0.50 -12.03 8.57
CA ASP A 48 -0.42 -13.01 9.17
C ASP A 48 -1.83 -12.43 9.35
N HIS A 49 -1.89 -11.22 9.90
CA HIS A 49 -3.12 -10.46 10.09
C HIS A 49 -2.98 -9.08 9.48
N LEU A 50 -3.93 -8.69 8.63
CA LEU A 50 -3.91 -7.42 7.90
C LEU A 50 -5.10 -6.56 8.28
N ALA A 51 -4.86 -5.29 8.61
CA ALA A 51 -5.90 -4.27 8.71
C ALA A 51 -5.86 -3.37 7.48
N LEU A 52 -6.94 -3.38 6.69
CA LEU A 52 -7.12 -2.53 5.52
C LEU A 52 -7.97 -1.32 5.88
N ILE A 53 -7.39 -0.13 5.81
CA ILE A 53 -8.08 1.13 6.06
C ILE A 53 -8.53 1.70 4.71
N LEU A 54 -9.84 1.86 4.54
CA LEU A 54 -10.43 2.48 3.37
C LEU A 54 -10.47 4.00 3.53
N PRO A 55 -10.33 4.77 2.44
CA PRO A 55 -10.52 6.22 2.51
C PRO A 55 -11.96 6.57 2.86
N GLU A 56 -12.16 7.71 3.52
CA GLU A 56 -13.49 8.29 3.74
C GLU A 56 -14.13 8.69 2.41
N LEU A 57 -15.46 8.62 2.34
CA LEU A 57 -16.20 9.17 1.22
C LEU A 57 -16.00 10.68 1.14
N SER A 58 -15.19 11.12 0.19
CA SER A 58 -15.15 12.54 -0.17
C SER A 58 -16.34 12.82 -1.07
N ILE A 59 -17.37 13.48 -0.53
CA ILE A 59 -18.47 14.03 -1.30
C ILE A 59 -18.00 15.32 -1.96
N ASP A 60 -18.18 15.43 -3.27
CA ASP A 60 -17.98 16.69 -3.99
C ASP A 60 -19.05 17.68 -3.48
N PRO A 61 -18.65 18.79 -2.82
CA PRO A 61 -19.59 19.72 -2.20
C PRO A 61 -20.45 20.48 -3.21
N ILE A 62 -20.11 20.45 -4.50
CA ILE A 62 -20.83 21.14 -5.58
C ILE A 62 -21.86 20.20 -6.22
N ILE A 63 -21.50 18.91 -6.40
CA ILE A 63 -22.31 17.95 -7.15
C ILE A 63 -23.15 17.04 -6.22
N GLY A 64 -22.87 17.05 -4.91
CA GLY A 64 -23.57 16.20 -3.93
C GLY A 64 -23.37 14.70 -4.18
N LYS A 65 -22.33 14.34 -4.94
CA LYS A 65 -21.96 12.97 -5.31
C LYS A 65 -20.52 12.70 -4.86
N PRO A 66 -20.14 11.44 -4.60
CA PRO A 66 -18.75 11.11 -4.30
C PRO A 66 -17.82 11.67 -5.40
N GLU A 67 -16.76 12.38 -5.01
CA GLU A 67 -15.73 12.97 -5.88
C GLU A 67 -15.32 11.95 -6.96
N PRO A 68 -15.79 12.11 -8.22
CA PRO A 68 -15.72 11.03 -9.21
C PRO A 68 -14.28 10.71 -9.65
N GLY A 69 -13.33 11.62 -9.40
CA GLY A 69 -11.95 11.54 -9.89
C GLY A 69 -10.93 11.01 -8.88
N ARG A 70 -11.00 11.42 -7.61
CA ARG A 70 -9.97 11.05 -6.61
C ARG A 70 -10.16 9.63 -6.08
N MET A 71 -11.40 9.25 -5.79
CA MET A 71 -11.69 7.93 -5.22
C MET A 71 -11.61 6.82 -6.28
N ARG A 72 -12.04 7.07 -7.53
CA ARG A 72 -11.96 6.09 -8.63
C ARG A 72 -10.54 5.72 -9.05
N ASN A 73 -9.58 6.64 -8.93
CA ASN A 73 -8.20 6.38 -9.34
C ASN A 73 -7.40 5.65 -8.26
N ILE A 74 -7.77 5.80 -6.99
CA ILE A 74 -7.06 5.17 -5.86
C ILE A 74 -7.68 3.81 -5.51
N MET A 75 -9.01 3.69 -5.62
CA MET A 75 -9.75 2.49 -5.24
C MET A 75 -10.31 1.76 -6.46
N SER A 76 -9.68 0.62 -6.79
CA SER A 76 -10.13 -0.31 -7.82
C SER A 76 -10.24 -1.73 -7.26
N ARG A 77 -10.88 -2.62 -8.02
CA ARG A 77 -10.96 -4.04 -7.69
C ARG A 77 -9.56 -4.66 -7.63
N GLU A 78 -8.68 -4.26 -8.53
CA GLU A 78 -7.29 -4.71 -8.58
C GLU A 78 -6.50 -4.23 -7.34
N MET A 79 -6.76 -3.01 -6.85
CA MET A 79 -6.18 -2.49 -5.61
C MET A 79 -6.63 -3.31 -4.40
N LEU A 80 -7.94 -3.54 -4.27
CA LEU A 80 -8.50 -4.37 -3.20
C LEU A 80 -7.93 -5.78 -3.26
N TYR A 81 -7.92 -6.42 -4.43
CA TYR A 81 -7.36 -7.75 -4.60
C TYR A 81 -5.89 -7.80 -4.18
N THR A 82 -5.09 -6.81 -4.59
CA THR A 82 -3.68 -6.72 -4.20
C THR A 82 -3.54 -6.61 -2.68
N ALA A 83 -4.33 -5.76 -2.03
CA ALA A 83 -4.31 -5.59 -0.58
C ALA A 83 -4.72 -6.86 0.18
N LEU A 84 -5.84 -7.49 -0.23
CA LEU A 84 -6.39 -8.66 0.43
C LEU A 84 -5.47 -9.89 0.29
N THR A 85 -4.82 -10.06 -0.87
CA THR A 85 -3.86 -11.15 -1.09
C THR A 85 -2.54 -10.99 -0.33
N ARG A 86 -2.31 -9.87 0.36
CA ARG A 86 -1.17 -9.74 1.30
C ARG A 86 -1.42 -10.42 2.64
N ALA A 87 -2.67 -10.75 2.97
CA ALA A 87 -3.00 -11.39 4.24
C ALA A 87 -2.93 -12.92 4.13
N LYS A 88 -2.27 -13.57 5.10
CA LYS A 88 -2.17 -15.03 5.17
C LYS A 88 -3.34 -15.66 5.91
N ASN A 89 -3.72 -15.11 7.06
CA ASN A 89 -4.70 -15.73 7.95
C ASN A 89 -6.00 -14.94 8.05
N SER A 90 -5.94 -13.60 8.20
CA SER A 90 -7.17 -12.80 8.35
C SER A 90 -7.03 -11.35 7.88
N VAL A 91 -8.17 -10.77 7.49
CA VAL A 91 -8.29 -9.35 7.15
C VAL A 91 -9.34 -8.68 8.02
N LEU A 92 -9.00 -7.52 8.59
CA LEU A 92 -9.93 -6.54 9.15
C LEU A 92 -10.07 -5.37 8.17
N ILE A 93 -11.29 -5.05 7.75
CA ILE A 93 -11.54 -3.88 6.87
C ILE A 93 -12.16 -2.77 7.71
N LEU A 94 -11.54 -1.60 7.70
CA LEU A 94 -11.96 -0.40 8.42
C LEU A 94 -12.41 0.65 7.41
N GLY A 95 -13.69 1.03 7.46
CA GLY A 95 -14.27 2.07 6.62
C GLY A 95 -15.70 1.76 6.22
N GLU A 96 -16.25 2.59 5.33
CA GLU A 96 -17.65 2.49 4.93
C GLU A 96 -17.88 1.35 3.93
N LYS A 97 -18.96 0.60 4.12
CA LYS A 97 -19.34 -0.53 3.24
C LYS A 97 -19.47 -0.10 1.78
N ILE A 98 -20.04 1.08 1.53
CA ILE A 98 -20.23 1.60 0.17
C ILE A 98 -18.90 1.89 -0.55
N VAL A 99 -17.84 2.26 0.17
CA VAL A 99 -16.50 2.44 -0.41
C VAL A 99 -15.95 1.09 -0.87
N LEU A 100 -16.09 0.06 -0.05
CA LEU A 100 -15.69 -1.31 -0.39
C LEU A 100 -16.45 -1.83 -1.61
N GLU A 101 -17.78 -1.70 -1.62
CA GLU A 101 -18.63 -2.15 -2.72
C GLU A 101 -18.31 -1.41 -4.03
N THR A 102 -18.15 -0.09 -3.95
CA THR A 102 -17.79 0.75 -5.11
C THR A 102 -16.44 0.33 -5.67
N ALA A 103 -15.43 0.14 -4.81
CA ALA A 103 -14.11 -0.28 -5.21
C ALA A 103 -14.11 -1.69 -5.84
N ALA A 104 -14.89 -2.63 -5.29
CA ALA A 104 -15.02 -3.98 -5.81
C ALA A 104 -15.65 -4.02 -7.22
N LEU A 105 -16.53 -3.07 -7.55
CA LEU A 105 -17.16 -2.95 -8.86
C LEU A 105 -16.32 -2.13 -9.86
N ASN A 106 -15.39 -1.30 -9.37
CA ASN A 106 -14.57 -0.43 -10.21
C ASN A 106 -13.35 -1.18 -10.77
N LYS A 107 -13.46 -1.66 -12.03
CA LYS A 107 -12.34 -2.26 -12.75
C LYS A 107 -11.42 -1.20 -13.34
N GLU A 108 -10.13 -1.31 -13.08
CA GLU A 108 -9.13 -0.41 -13.66
C GLU A 108 -9.06 -0.55 -15.19
N LYS A 109 -9.12 0.58 -15.92
CA LYS A 109 -8.95 0.61 -17.37
C LYS A 109 -7.49 0.87 -17.70
N ARG A 110 -6.85 -0.06 -18.41
CA ARG A 110 -5.46 0.07 -18.86
C ARG A 110 -5.39 0.58 -20.29
N TYR A 111 -4.71 1.70 -20.47
CA TYR A 111 -4.48 2.32 -21.78
C TYR A 111 -2.99 2.17 -22.13
N SER A 112 -2.64 1.15 -22.92
CA SER A 112 -1.23 0.88 -23.29
C SER A 112 -0.98 0.72 -24.79
N GLY A 113 -2.02 0.69 -25.64
CA GLY A 113 -1.89 0.42 -27.08
C GLY A 113 -1.44 -1.02 -27.42
N LEU A 114 -0.85 -1.75 -26.47
CA LEU A 114 -0.27 -3.09 -26.66
C LEU A 114 -1.28 -4.10 -27.20
N GLY A 115 -2.52 -4.09 -26.68
CA GLY A 115 -3.57 -4.98 -27.19
C GLY A 115 -3.90 -4.74 -28.66
N SER A 116 -3.81 -3.49 -29.12
CA SER A 116 -4.01 -3.16 -30.54
C SER A 116 -2.83 -3.63 -31.39
N LEU A 117 -1.60 -3.43 -30.91
CA LEU A 117 -0.38 -3.83 -31.59
C LEU A 117 -0.29 -5.36 -31.77
N ILE A 118 -0.62 -6.13 -30.72
CA ILE A 118 -0.63 -7.59 -30.79
C ILE A 118 -1.65 -8.08 -31.83
N ARG A 119 -2.87 -7.53 -31.83
CA ARG A 119 -3.91 -7.90 -32.80
C ARG A 119 -3.50 -7.59 -34.24
N SER A 120 -2.83 -6.46 -34.48
CA SER A 120 -2.36 -6.09 -35.82
C SER A 120 -1.24 -6.99 -36.35
N LYS A 121 -0.47 -7.66 -35.49
CA LYS A 121 0.59 -8.60 -35.90
C LYS A 121 0.13 -10.06 -36.05
N MET A 122 -1.07 -10.38 -35.56
CA MET A 122 -1.70 -11.69 -35.73
C MET A 122 -2.61 -11.76 -36.97
N SER A 123 -2.86 -10.61 -37.62
CA SER A 123 -3.42 -10.48 -38.96
C SER A 123 -2.31 -10.44 -40.00
#